data_AF-A0AAN9DFQ9-F1
#
_entry.id   AF-A0AAN9DFQ9-F1
#
_cell.length_a   1.000
_cell.length_b   1.000
_cell.length_c   1.000
_cell.angle_alpha   90.00
_cell.angle_beta   90.00
_cell.angle_gamma   90.00
#
_symmetry.space_group_name_H-M   'P 1'
#
loop_
_entity.id
_entity.type
_entity.pdbx_description
1 polymer ?
#
loop_
_entity_poly.entity_id
_entity_poly.type
_entity_poly.pdbx_seq_one_letter_code
_entity_poly.pdbx_strand_id
1 'polypeptide(L)'
;MFKCKAVWNKLAPLARPSSSLCLQNARKSVLRHGRRLEMVQKAQMSSGPTGGENTLYYVLFGATFLGAGVYTYRTISGDKERYNERMSEIASRHKQEPQAAEAVAEVVAESKEAADLEPASAAVSLEPTAAHLDVPEHAPYLLIGGGTASFAAARSIRARDPGARVLIVTEESENPYMRPPLSKELWFSDDPKVTETLRFKQWNGKERSIYFQPPSFYISPADLAKVENGGVAVLTGRKVVHMDVRENKVKLSDGAEISYEKCLIATGGVPRNLQVIDRAGQEVTKRTTLFRKIEDFRSLEKISREVKSITIIGGGFLGSELACAMGRRSADPGLEVIQMFPEKGNMGKVLPEYLSNWTTEKVRKEGVNVIPDALVKNVSYKNDKVEIKLKDGRVVKTDHIVAAVGLEPSVELAKSGGLEVDSDFGGYRVNAELQARSNIWVAGDAACFYDIRLGRRRVEHHDHAVVSGRLAGENMTGANKPYWHQSMFWSDLGPDVGYEAIGIVDSSLPTVGVFAKATAKDTPKAATEQSGTGIRSESETEEVAGAFEAGTAAPPPPLQQKEDYGKGVIFYLREKVVVGIVLWNVFNRMPIARKIIKDGEEHTDLNEVAKLFNIHED
;
A
#
# COMPACT_ATOMS: atom_id res chain seq x y z
N MET A 1 -64.91 -33.98 8.14
CA MET A 1 -65.60 -32.75 7.70
C MET A 1 -64.65 -31.93 6.86
N PHE A 2 -65.05 -31.73 5.60
CA PHE A 2 -64.63 -30.76 4.57
C PHE A 2 -63.15 -30.38 4.29
N LYS A 3 -62.91 -30.30 2.97
CA LYS A 3 -61.69 -30.05 2.19
C LYS A 3 -61.49 -28.56 1.83
N CYS A 4 -60.32 -28.26 1.24
CA CYS A 4 -59.94 -27.14 0.35
C CYS A 4 -59.58 -25.81 1.05
N LYS A 5 -58.55 -25.02 0.67
CA LYS A 5 -57.90 -24.81 -0.65
C LYS A 5 -56.57 -24.02 -0.52
N ALA A 6 -55.62 -24.28 -1.43
CA ALA A 6 -54.66 -23.35 -2.09
C ALA A 6 -53.36 -22.79 -1.42
N VAL A 7 -52.24 -23.45 -1.73
CA VAL A 7 -50.93 -23.00 -2.30
C VAL A 7 -50.65 -21.49 -2.52
N TRP A 8 -49.54 -20.95 -1.96
CA TRP A 8 -48.35 -20.46 -2.72
C TRP A 8 -47.12 -20.15 -1.83
N ASN A 9 -45.95 -20.45 -2.43
CA ASN A 9 -44.52 -20.36 -2.10
C ASN A 9 -43.91 -19.12 -1.38
N LYS A 10 -42.69 -19.38 -0.89
CA LYS A 10 -41.48 -18.51 -0.77
C LYS A 10 -41.42 -17.52 0.40
N LEU A 11 -40.64 -17.85 1.44
CA LEU A 11 -39.38 -17.19 1.87
C LEU A 11 -38.98 -17.54 3.32
N ALA A 12 -37.67 -17.58 3.54
CA ALA A 12 -36.91 -17.64 4.79
C ALA A 12 -36.77 -19.00 5.51
N PRO A 13 -35.54 -19.53 5.52
CA PRO A 13 -34.88 -19.75 6.81
C PRO A 13 -33.50 -19.06 6.86
N LEU A 14 -32.97 -18.99 8.09
CA LEU A 14 -31.56 -18.79 8.48
C LEU A 14 -31.16 -17.37 8.92
N ALA A 15 -31.41 -17.09 10.20
CA ALA A 15 -30.54 -16.22 11.01
C ALA A 15 -29.89 -17.08 12.10
N ARG A 16 -28.68 -17.58 11.82
CA ARG A 16 -27.66 -17.95 12.81
C ARG A 16 -26.29 -17.65 12.21
N PRO A 17 -25.47 -16.79 12.83
CA PRO A 17 -24.09 -16.59 12.40
C PRO A 17 -23.21 -17.72 12.96
N SER A 18 -22.44 -18.35 12.07
CA SER A 18 -21.36 -19.27 12.42
C SER A 18 -20.03 -18.52 12.34
N SER A 19 -19.44 -18.25 13.51
CA SER A 19 -18.04 -17.89 13.70
C SER A 19 -17.39 -18.91 14.63
N SER A 20 -16.30 -19.53 14.18
CA SER A 20 -15.37 -20.36 14.96
C SER A 20 -14.22 -20.73 14.01
N LEU A 21 -12.92 -20.67 14.31
CA LEU A 21 -12.14 -20.84 15.55
C LEU A 21 -10.83 -20.00 15.41
N CYS A 22 -10.13 -19.53 16.44
CA CYS A 22 -10.23 -19.82 17.87
C CYS A 22 -9.65 -18.69 18.73
N LEU A 23 -10.46 -18.17 19.65
CA LEU A 23 -9.98 -17.75 20.96
C LEU A 23 -9.60 -19.01 21.76
N GLN A 24 -8.44 -18.97 22.41
CA GLN A 24 -8.19 -19.74 23.63
C GLN A 24 -7.83 -18.77 24.75
N ASN A 25 -8.40 -19.05 25.92
CA ASN A 25 -8.11 -18.53 27.27
C ASN A 25 -9.09 -17.50 27.84
N ALA A 26 -10.25 -18.00 28.26
CA ALA A 26 -10.92 -17.51 29.47
C ALA A 26 -11.81 -18.61 30.09
N ARG A 27 -11.30 -19.32 31.10
CA ARG A 27 -12.11 -19.99 32.11
C ARG A 27 -11.38 -19.94 33.45
N LYS A 28 -11.84 -19.04 34.34
CA LYS A 28 -12.11 -19.28 35.77
C LYS A 28 -12.50 -17.97 36.46
N SER A 29 -13.80 -17.79 36.69
CA SER A 29 -14.39 -17.60 38.02
C SER A 29 -15.74 -16.86 37.90
N VAL A 30 -16.79 -17.61 38.18
CA VAL A 30 -18.10 -17.08 38.60
C VAL A 30 -18.22 -17.43 40.09
N LEU A 31 -18.75 -16.49 40.86
CA LEU A 31 -19.43 -16.52 42.18
C LEU A 31 -19.17 -15.10 42.76
N ARG A 32 -20.11 -14.31 43.29
CA ARG A 32 -21.50 -14.51 43.71
C ARG A 32 -22.06 -13.11 44.09
N HIS A 33 -23.40 -12.99 44.05
CA HIS A 33 -24.24 -11.96 44.71
C HIS A 33 -24.34 -10.61 43.97
N GLY A 34 -25.52 -10.00 43.78
CA GLY A 34 -26.87 -10.31 44.23
C GLY A 34 -27.65 -9.00 44.44
N ARG A 35 -28.83 -8.89 43.80
CA ARG A 35 -29.90 -7.86 43.91
C ARG A 35 -29.60 -6.51 43.22
N ARG A 36 -30.32 -6.08 42.17
CA ARG A 36 -31.74 -5.74 41.89
C ARG A 36 -32.14 -4.30 42.29
N LEU A 37 -32.49 -3.55 41.24
CA LEU A 37 -33.46 -2.44 41.10
C LEU A 37 -33.06 -1.10 41.77
N GLU A 38 -33.33 0.09 41.23
CA GLU A 38 -34.35 0.49 40.25
C GLU A 38 -34.04 1.86 39.59
N MET A 39 -34.79 2.16 38.54
CA MET A 39 -34.80 3.39 37.73
C MET A 39 -34.99 4.69 38.52
N VAL A 40 -34.38 5.79 38.06
CA VAL A 40 -34.98 7.14 38.14
C VAL A 40 -34.75 7.91 36.83
N GLN A 41 -35.80 8.63 36.42
CA GLN A 41 -36.02 9.38 35.18
C GLN A 41 -35.19 10.67 35.05
N LYS A 42 -35.09 11.12 33.78
CA LYS A 42 -34.78 12.48 33.30
C LYS A 42 -35.54 13.58 34.07
N ALA A 43 -34.89 14.71 34.34
CA ALA A 43 -35.18 16.01 33.70
C ALA A 43 -34.35 17.20 34.26
N GLN A 44 -33.82 17.97 33.31
CA GLN A 44 -33.72 19.45 33.21
C GLN A 44 -32.93 20.33 34.20
N MET A 45 -32.36 21.37 33.58
CA MET A 45 -31.42 22.37 34.07
C MET A 45 -32.07 23.47 34.93
N SER A 46 -31.30 24.05 35.86
CA SER A 46 -31.40 25.49 36.21
C SER A 46 -30.15 25.98 36.95
N SER A 47 -29.88 27.27 36.74
CA SER A 47 -28.74 28.12 37.12
C SER A 47 -28.75 28.65 38.57
N GLY A 48 -27.57 28.85 39.16
CA GLY A 48 -27.34 29.85 40.23
C GLY A 48 -26.60 29.37 41.49
N PRO A 49 -25.93 30.24 42.28
CA PRO A 49 -24.56 30.01 42.74
C PRO A 49 -24.31 29.97 44.28
N THR A 50 -23.08 29.56 44.62
CA THR A 50 -22.25 29.83 45.84
C THR A 50 -22.63 29.25 47.22
N GLY A 51 -21.72 28.42 47.79
CA GLY A 51 -21.42 28.38 49.24
C GLY A 51 -21.18 27.01 49.89
N GLY A 52 -19.92 26.70 50.26
CA GLY A 52 -19.50 25.61 51.18
C GLY A 52 -19.07 24.30 50.49
N GLU A 53 -18.02 23.54 50.84
CA GLU A 53 -16.99 23.55 51.89
C GLU A 53 -15.72 22.91 51.29
N ASN A 54 -14.54 23.48 51.57
CA ASN A 54 -13.26 23.14 50.91
C ASN A 54 -12.48 21.97 51.58
N THR A 55 -13.16 21.03 52.22
CA THR A 55 -12.50 19.99 53.04
C THR A 55 -12.64 18.58 52.45
N LEU A 56 -13.55 18.35 51.50
CA LEU A 56 -13.74 17.05 50.86
C LEU A 56 -12.83 16.83 49.62
N TYR A 57 -12.40 17.90 48.94
CA TYR A 57 -11.57 17.81 47.74
C TYR A 57 -10.09 17.46 48.03
N TYR A 58 -9.55 17.85 49.19
CA TYR A 58 -8.18 17.48 49.57
C TYR A 58 -8.04 15.99 49.93
N VAL A 59 -9.07 15.38 50.52
CA VAL A 59 -9.06 13.94 50.86
C VAL A 59 -9.24 13.08 49.61
N LEU A 60 -10.06 13.53 48.64
CA LEU A 60 -10.25 12.84 47.37
C LEU A 60 -9.03 12.98 46.44
N PHE A 61 -8.38 14.14 46.35
CA PHE A 61 -7.15 14.28 45.53
C PHE A 61 -5.94 13.57 46.15
N GLY A 62 -5.82 13.54 47.48
CA GLY A 62 -4.74 12.81 48.16
C GLY A 62 -4.81 11.29 47.97
N ALA A 63 -6.02 10.73 47.94
CA ALA A 63 -6.24 9.28 47.77
C ALA A 63 -5.94 8.80 46.34
N THR A 64 -6.24 9.59 45.31
CA THR A 64 -5.95 9.22 43.90
C THR A 64 -4.46 9.27 43.58
N PHE A 65 -3.71 10.21 44.16
CA PHE A 65 -2.25 10.27 43.98
C PHE A 65 -1.50 9.12 44.66
N LEU A 66 -1.93 8.70 45.86
CA LEU A 66 -1.39 7.50 46.52
C LEU A 66 -1.72 6.22 45.76
N GLY A 67 -2.94 6.09 45.22
CA GLY A 67 -3.33 4.94 44.40
C GLY A 67 -2.52 4.81 43.11
N ALA A 68 -2.30 5.91 42.39
CA ALA A 68 -1.50 5.94 41.17
C ALA A 68 0.00 5.69 41.46
N GLY A 69 0.52 6.22 42.58
CA GLY A 69 1.89 5.97 43.04
C GLY A 69 2.14 4.51 43.45
N VAL A 70 1.20 3.89 44.15
CA VAL A 70 1.30 2.46 44.53
C VAL A 70 1.17 1.55 43.30
N TYR A 71 0.31 1.89 42.34
CA TYR A 71 0.17 1.14 41.10
C TYR A 71 1.43 1.23 40.23
N THR A 72 1.98 2.43 40.04
CA THR A 72 3.25 2.62 39.30
C THR A 72 4.43 1.97 40.01
N TYR A 73 4.54 2.10 41.33
CA TYR A 73 5.58 1.41 42.11
C TYR A 73 5.47 -0.13 42.02
N ARG A 74 4.26 -0.70 42.12
CA ARG A 74 4.05 -2.14 41.95
C ARG A 74 4.34 -2.62 40.53
N THR A 75 4.01 -1.82 39.52
CA THR A 75 4.28 -2.15 38.11
C THR A 75 5.78 -2.13 37.82
N ILE A 76 6.49 -1.09 38.27
CA ILE A 76 7.94 -0.96 38.10
C ILE A 76 8.69 -2.03 38.91
N SER A 77 8.22 -2.34 40.13
CA SER A 77 8.83 -3.39 40.96
C SER A 77 8.61 -4.78 40.35
N GLY A 78 7.41 -5.04 39.82
CA GLY A 78 7.09 -6.27 39.11
C GLY A 78 7.87 -6.44 37.80
N ASP A 79 8.15 -5.35 37.09
CA ASP A 79 9.00 -5.37 35.88
C ASP A 79 10.48 -5.59 36.22
N LYS A 80 10.94 -5.08 37.36
CA LYS A 80 12.30 -5.32 37.86
C LYS A 80 12.51 -6.77 38.30
N GLU A 81 11.52 -7.38 38.96
CA GLU A 81 11.54 -8.81 39.28
C GLU A 81 11.53 -9.68 38.01
N ARG A 82 10.69 -9.35 37.03
CA ARG A 82 10.64 -10.07 35.74
C ARG A 82 11.91 -9.92 34.91
N TYR A 83 12.57 -8.77 34.98
CA TYR A 83 13.88 -8.54 34.39
C TYR A 83 14.95 -9.39 35.07
N ASN A 84 14.97 -9.42 36.41
CA ASN A 84 15.92 -10.23 37.17
C ASN A 84 15.72 -11.74 36.96
N GLU A 85 14.48 -12.22 36.88
CA GLU A 85 14.17 -13.61 36.52
C GLU A 85 14.71 -13.94 35.12
N ARG A 86 14.46 -13.09 34.11
CA ARG A 86 14.97 -13.30 32.74
C ARG A 86 16.49 -13.27 32.68
N MET A 87 17.14 -12.38 33.42
CA MET A 87 18.60 -12.32 33.48
C MET A 87 19.18 -13.54 34.20
N SER A 88 18.49 -14.08 35.22
CA SER A 88 18.88 -15.33 35.88
C SER A 88 18.69 -16.56 34.98
N GLU A 89 17.63 -16.58 34.17
CA GLU A 89 17.38 -17.61 33.16
C GLU A 89 18.48 -17.60 32.08
N ILE A 90 18.86 -16.41 31.59
CA ILE A 90 19.94 -16.24 30.61
C ILE A 90 21.29 -16.67 31.20
N ALA A 91 21.57 -16.30 32.46
CA ALA A 91 22.79 -16.73 33.15
C ALA A 91 22.84 -18.25 33.39
N SER A 92 21.69 -18.89 33.64
CA SER A 92 21.59 -20.34 33.81
C SER A 92 21.79 -21.13 32.52
N ARG A 93 21.47 -20.54 31.35
CA ARG A 93 21.69 -21.13 30.02
C ARG A 93 23.17 -21.16 29.61
N HIS A 94 24.04 -20.37 30.24
CA HIS A 94 25.49 -20.42 30.02
C HIS A 94 26.22 -21.48 30.87
N LYS A 95 25.51 -22.27 31.68
CA LYS A 95 26.08 -23.34 32.51
C LYS A 95 25.74 -24.77 32.04
N GLN A 96 25.17 -24.93 30.84
CA GLN A 96 24.93 -26.25 30.24
C GLN A 96 25.65 -26.35 28.89
N GLU A 97 26.92 -26.78 28.93
CA GLU A 97 27.55 -27.46 27.80
C GLU A 97 27.06 -28.93 27.74
N PRO A 98 26.97 -29.55 26.55
CA PRO A 98 26.52 -30.93 26.42
C PRO A 98 27.66 -31.93 26.71
N GLN A 99 27.47 -32.77 27.72
CA GLN A 99 28.04 -34.11 27.77
C GLN A 99 27.43 -34.96 26.65
N ALA A 100 28.18 -35.18 25.56
CA ALA A 100 28.02 -36.31 24.66
C ALA A 100 29.22 -36.37 23.69
N ALA A 101 30.37 -36.83 24.20
CA ALA A 101 31.52 -37.23 23.41
C ALA A 101 31.96 -38.62 23.88
N GLU A 102 31.20 -39.65 23.50
CA GLU A 102 31.58 -41.06 23.56
C GLU A 102 30.65 -41.85 22.63
N ALA A 103 31.23 -42.75 21.83
CA ALA A 103 30.74 -43.28 20.54
C ALA A 103 30.85 -42.21 19.43
N VAL A 104 31.85 -42.22 18.56
CA VAL A 104 32.22 -43.31 17.65
C VAL A 104 33.74 -43.23 17.41
N ALA A 105 34.48 -44.14 18.05
CA ALA A 105 35.90 -44.39 17.77
C ALA A 105 36.02 -45.87 17.38
N GLU A 106 35.75 -46.16 16.12
CA GLU A 106 36.24 -47.35 15.43
C GLU A 106 36.09 -47.12 13.93
N VAL A 107 36.98 -47.73 13.14
CA VAL A 107 37.10 -47.61 11.67
C VAL A 107 37.97 -46.42 11.21
N VAL A 108 39.29 -46.60 11.27
CA VAL A 108 40.23 -46.77 10.13
C VAL A 108 41.64 -46.57 10.68
N ALA A 109 42.27 -47.68 11.06
CA ALA A 109 43.72 -47.79 11.10
C ALA A 109 44.15 -48.40 9.77
N GLU A 110 44.91 -47.68 8.96
CA GLU A 110 45.96 -48.22 8.07
C GLU A 110 46.61 -47.09 7.27
N SER A 111 47.81 -46.68 7.71
CA SER A 111 49.04 -46.52 6.93
C SER A 111 49.97 -45.53 7.61
N LYS A 112 51.16 -46.02 7.96
CA LYS A 112 52.29 -45.31 8.56
C LYS A 112 53.20 -44.73 7.48
N GLU A 113 54.07 -43.82 7.94
CA GLU A 113 55.33 -43.27 7.34
C GLU A 113 55.14 -42.00 6.50
N ALA A 114 55.86 -40.89 6.68
CA ALA A 114 57.04 -40.58 7.49
C ALA A 114 57.24 -39.05 7.64
N ALA A 115 58.00 -38.70 8.68
CA ALA A 115 58.93 -37.57 8.85
C ALA A 115 58.45 -36.09 8.82
N ASP A 116 58.68 -35.44 9.98
CA ASP A 116 59.34 -34.15 10.21
C ASP A 116 58.77 -32.85 9.60
N LEU A 117 58.17 -32.01 10.47
CA LEU A 117 58.65 -30.66 10.86
C LEU A 117 57.50 -29.81 11.46
N GLU A 118 57.73 -29.25 12.65
CA GLU A 118 56.91 -28.25 13.36
C GLU A 118 57.44 -26.82 13.08
N PRO A 119 56.71 -25.72 13.38
CA PRO A 119 55.79 -25.06 12.47
C PRO A 119 56.23 -23.63 12.10
N ALA A 120 55.79 -23.12 10.95
CA ALA A 120 55.91 -21.71 10.60
C ALA A 120 54.52 -21.07 10.46
N SER A 121 54.22 -20.19 11.42
CA SER A 121 53.11 -19.25 11.42
C SER A 121 53.03 -18.48 10.10
N ALA A 122 51.91 -18.59 9.40
CA ALA A 122 51.47 -17.60 8.42
C ALA A 122 49.96 -17.40 8.61
N ALA A 123 49.61 -16.25 9.17
CA ALA A 123 48.26 -15.72 9.13
C ALA A 123 47.83 -15.60 7.66
N VAL A 124 46.89 -16.44 7.25
CA VAL A 124 46.25 -16.30 5.93
C VAL A 124 45.27 -15.13 6.05
N SER A 125 45.71 -13.98 5.58
CA SER A 125 44.85 -12.88 5.18
C SER A 125 43.86 -13.41 4.13
N LEU A 126 42.58 -13.47 4.50
CA LEU A 126 41.50 -13.68 3.53
C LEU A 126 41.45 -12.46 2.62
N GLU A 127 41.93 -12.60 1.39
CA GLU A 127 41.68 -11.59 0.35
C GLU A 127 40.17 -11.44 0.13
N PRO A 128 39.65 -10.21 -0.05
CA PRO A 128 38.25 -10.03 -0.37
C PRO A 128 37.97 -10.64 -1.75
N THR A 129 37.03 -11.56 -1.81
CA THR A 129 36.48 -12.06 -3.07
C THR A 129 36.06 -10.89 -3.96
N ALA A 130 36.52 -10.90 -5.23
CA ALA A 130 36.34 -9.84 -6.24
C ALA A 130 34.89 -9.37 -6.50
N ALA A 131 33.89 -10.00 -5.88
CA ALA A 131 32.46 -9.68 -5.99
C ALA A 131 32.03 -8.41 -5.21
N HIS A 132 32.88 -7.86 -4.33
CA HIS A 132 32.57 -6.69 -3.50
C HIS A 132 33.15 -5.36 -4.00
N LEU A 133 33.94 -5.36 -5.09
CA LEU A 133 34.69 -4.19 -5.54
C LEU A 133 33.82 -2.98 -5.90
N ASP A 134 32.55 -3.20 -6.23
CA ASP A 134 31.61 -2.13 -6.62
C ASP A 134 30.69 -1.66 -5.48
N VAL A 135 30.77 -2.26 -4.28
CA VAL A 135 29.92 -1.88 -3.14
C VAL A 135 30.67 -0.90 -2.23
N PRO A 136 30.20 0.35 -2.07
CA PRO A 136 30.85 1.29 -1.16
C PRO A 136 30.67 0.87 0.30
N GLU A 137 31.73 0.91 1.10
CA GLU A 137 31.70 0.56 2.54
C GLU A 137 30.87 1.55 3.39
N HIS A 138 30.70 2.78 2.89
CA HIS A 138 30.00 3.85 3.58
C HIS A 138 29.22 4.74 2.59
N ALA A 139 28.02 5.15 3.00
CA ALA A 139 27.20 6.13 2.28
C ALA A 139 26.58 7.15 3.26
N PRO A 140 26.85 8.46 3.12
CA PRO A 140 26.24 9.47 3.99
C PRO A 140 24.70 9.40 3.98
N TYR A 141 24.12 9.24 2.79
CA TYR A 141 22.69 9.01 2.62
C TYR A 141 22.45 7.65 1.95
N LEU A 142 21.88 6.70 2.70
CA LEU A 142 21.51 5.37 2.21
C LEU A 142 19.99 5.27 2.01
N LEU A 143 19.54 5.01 0.79
CA LEU A 143 18.12 4.83 0.47
C LEU A 143 17.86 3.37 0.09
N ILE A 144 17.04 2.67 0.87
CA ILE A 144 16.73 1.24 0.70
C ILE A 144 15.44 1.10 -0.11
N GLY A 145 15.57 0.54 -1.32
CA GLY A 145 14.52 0.41 -2.33
C GLY A 145 14.72 1.42 -3.47
N GLY A 146 14.58 0.97 -4.73
CA GLY A 146 14.80 1.81 -5.93
C GLY A 146 13.55 2.44 -6.52
N GLY A 147 12.50 2.67 -5.73
CA GLY A 147 11.21 3.16 -6.22
C GLY A 147 11.06 4.69 -6.25
N THR A 148 9.82 5.14 -6.49
CA THR A 148 9.42 6.56 -6.53
C THR A 148 9.87 7.36 -5.30
N ALA A 149 9.68 6.81 -4.10
CA ALA A 149 10.01 7.52 -2.86
C ALA A 149 11.52 7.76 -2.71
N SER A 150 12.36 6.77 -3.01
CA SER A 150 13.81 6.93 -2.99
C SER A 150 14.30 7.91 -4.04
N PHE A 151 13.74 7.87 -5.26
CA PHE A 151 14.10 8.84 -6.29
C PHE A 151 13.76 10.28 -5.86
N ALA A 152 12.55 10.50 -5.31
CA ALA A 152 12.14 11.81 -4.81
C ALA A 152 13.02 12.28 -3.64
N ALA A 153 13.40 11.38 -2.72
CA ALA A 153 14.32 11.67 -1.63
C ALA A 153 15.72 12.02 -2.13
N ALA A 154 16.30 11.24 -3.05
CA ALA A 154 17.61 11.51 -3.63
C ALA A 154 17.66 12.88 -4.30
N ARG A 155 16.63 13.22 -5.08
CA ARG A 155 16.49 14.56 -5.69
C ARG A 155 16.40 15.66 -4.65
N SER A 156 15.60 15.46 -3.60
CA SER A 156 15.42 16.42 -2.51
C SER A 156 16.71 16.68 -1.74
N ILE A 157 17.45 15.61 -1.40
CA ILE A 157 18.75 15.66 -0.73
C ILE A 157 19.74 16.47 -1.59
N ARG A 158 19.92 16.11 -2.87
CA ARG A 158 20.84 16.80 -3.79
C ARG A 158 20.46 18.26 -4.06
N ALA A 159 19.18 18.59 -4.03
CA ALA A 159 18.72 19.97 -4.20
C ALA A 159 19.07 20.87 -3.00
N ARG A 160 19.12 20.29 -1.79
CA ARG A 160 19.41 21.02 -0.53
C ARG A 160 20.87 20.96 -0.13
N ASP A 161 21.54 19.87 -0.48
CA ASP A 161 22.97 19.65 -0.34
C ASP A 161 23.56 19.24 -1.71
N PRO A 162 24.04 20.22 -2.50
CA PRO A 162 24.64 19.96 -3.81
C PRO A 162 25.93 19.14 -3.77
N GLY A 163 26.51 18.89 -2.60
CA GLY A 163 27.66 18.02 -2.39
C GLY A 163 27.30 16.60 -1.93
N ALA A 164 26.02 16.32 -1.66
CA ALA A 164 25.59 15.06 -1.07
C ALA A 164 25.97 13.82 -1.89
N ARG A 165 26.38 12.77 -1.19
CA ARG A 165 26.67 11.44 -1.75
C ARG A 165 25.53 10.50 -1.34
N VAL A 166 24.71 10.12 -2.30
CA VAL A 166 23.49 9.33 -2.08
C VAL A 166 23.63 7.97 -2.74
N LEU A 167 23.42 6.89 -1.98
CA LEU A 167 23.36 5.53 -2.49
C LEU A 167 21.93 5.02 -2.42
N ILE A 168 21.39 4.60 -3.57
CA ILE A 168 20.14 3.84 -3.65
C ILE A 168 20.51 2.36 -3.79
N VAL A 169 19.98 1.50 -2.92
CA VAL A 169 20.14 0.04 -3.04
C VAL A 169 18.80 -0.57 -3.41
N THR A 170 18.76 -1.35 -4.50
CA THR A 170 17.51 -1.95 -5.00
C THR A 170 17.69 -3.40 -5.41
N GLU A 171 16.74 -4.26 -5.01
CA GLU A 171 16.72 -5.67 -5.40
C GLU A 171 16.33 -5.85 -6.88
N GLU A 172 15.69 -4.85 -7.49
CA GLU A 172 15.35 -4.87 -8.92
C GLU A 172 16.61 -4.64 -9.76
N SER A 173 16.66 -5.23 -10.96
CA SER A 173 17.77 -5.04 -11.91
C SER A 173 17.75 -3.67 -12.60
N GLU A 174 16.63 -2.97 -12.48
CA GLU A 174 16.36 -1.70 -13.17
C GLU A 174 16.68 -0.47 -12.30
N ASN A 175 17.08 0.62 -12.96
CA ASN A 175 17.17 1.94 -12.34
C ASN A 175 15.78 2.47 -11.93
N PRO A 176 15.69 3.45 -11.01
CA PRO A 176 14.41 3.97 -10.55
C PRO A 176 13.45 4.42 -11.68
N TYR A 177 12.21 3.93 -11.62
CA TYR A 177 11.16 4.17 -12.61
C TYR A 177 9.77 4.35 -11.97
N MET A 178 8.84 4.95 -12.73
CA MET A 178 7.45 5.14 -12.30
C MET A 178 6.57 3.95 -12.69
N ARG A 179 5.72 3.51 -11.77
CA ARG A 179 4.86 2.33 -11.97
C ARG A 179 3.53 2.57 -12.71
N PRO A 180 2.86 3.75 -12.65
CA PRO A 180 1.56 3.93 -13.29
C PRO A 180 1.44 3.55 -14.77
N PRO A 181 2.45 3.78 -15.64
CA PRO A 181 2.38 3.40 -17.05
C PRO A 181 2.35 1.88 -17.29
N LEU A 182 2.82 1.06 -16.32
CA LEU A 182 2.90 -0.40 -16.48
C LEU A 182 1.52 -1.06 -16.71
N SER A 183 0.43 -0.47 -16.22
CA SER A 183 -0.94 -0.96 -16.42
C SER A 183 -1.77 -0.08 -17.37
N LYS A 184 -1.15 0.95 -17.95
CA LYS A 184 -1.82 2.00 -18.74
C LYS A 184 -1.11 2.18 -20.09
N GLU A 185 -0.46 3.31 -20.35
CA GLU A 185 -0.01 3.74 -21.67
C GLU A 185 0.91 2.75 -22.39
N LEU A 186 1.71 1.96 -21.66
CA LEU A 186 2.58 0.94 -22.27
C LEU A 186 1.79 -0.14 -23.04
N TRP A 187 0.53 -0.40 -22.66
CA TRP A 187 -0.36 -1.33 -23.35
C TRP A 187 -1.07 -0.73 -24.57
N PHE A 188 -1.01 0.59 -24.73
CA PHE A 188 -1.71 1.36 -25.76
C PHE A 188 -0.77 1.74 -26.91
N SER A 189 0.33 1.01 -27.07
CA SER A 189 1.32 1.19 -28.12
C SER A 189 1.22 0.07 -29.15
N ASP A 190 1.25 0.45 -30.43
CA ASP A 190 1.41 -0.47 -31.57
C ASP A 190 2.89 -0.72 -31.90
N ASP A 191 3.82 0.00 -31.27
CA ASP A 191 5.26 -0.21 -31.45
C ASP A 191 5.72 -1.48 -30.72
N PRO A 192 6.18 -2.53 -31.43
CA PRO A 192 6.67 -3.75 -30.79
C PRO A 192 7.91 -3.51 -29.93
N LYS A 193 8.67 -2.43 -30.16
CA LYS A 193 9.86 -2.08 -29.37
C LYS A 193 9.53 -1.44 -28.01
N VAL A 194 8.26 -1.22 -27.70
CA VAL A 194 7.83 -0.62 -26.42
C VAL A 194 8.31 -1.46 -25.21
N THR A 195 8.36 -2.78 -25.34
CA THR A 195 8.81 -3.71 -24.27
C THR A 195 10.32 -3.65 -24.01
N GLU A 196 11.10 -3.25 -25.02
CA GLU A 196 12.55 -3.07 -24.93
C GLU A 196 12.90 -1.67 -24.41
N THR A 197 12.31 -0.65 -25.04
CA THR A 197 12.65 0.76 -24.78
C THR A 197 11.99 1.31 -23.52
N LEU A 198 10.81 0.78 -23.15
CA LEU A 198 9.94 1.30 -22.09
C LEU A 198 9.67 2.82 -22.20
N ARG A 199 9.65 3.30 -23.44
CA ARG A 199 9.18 4.64 -23.80
C ARG A 199 7.74 4.52 -24.26
N PHE A 200 6.84 5.22 -23.61
CA PHE A 200 5.41 5.18 -23.91
C PHE A 200 4.94 6.52 -24.45
N LYS A 201 3.92 6.48 -25.31
CA LYS A 201 3.20 7.68 -25.71
C LYS A 201 2.12 7.95 -24.68
N GLN A 202 2.13 9.16 -24.13
CA GLN A 202 1.05 9.64 -23.29
C GLN A 202 -0.24 9.78 -24.11
N TRP A 203 -1.38 10.02 -23.46
CA TRP A 203 -2.68 10.16 -24.15
C TRP A 203 -2.71 11.29 -25.19
N ASN A 204 -1.85 12.30 -25.04
CA ASN A 204 -1.65 13.40 -26.01
C ASN A 204 -0.66 13.07 -27.15
N GLY A 205 -0.13 11.84 -27.21
CA GLY A 205 0.83 11.37 -28.20
C GLY A 205 2.31 11.69 -27.93
N LYS A 206 2.64 12.49 -26.92
CA LYS A 206 4.04 12.79 -26.56
C LYS A 206 4.71 11.61 -25.88
N GLU A 207 5.94 11.29 -26.29
CA GLU A 207 6.73 10.24 -25.66
C GLU A 207 7.24 10.65 -24.28
N ARG A 208 7.25 9.69 -23.36
CA ARG A 208 7.89 9.79 -22.04
C ARG A 208 8.61 8.48 -21.72
N SER A 209 9.74 8.57 -21.04
CA SER A 209 10.42 7.39 -20.47
C SER A 209 9.74 6.96 -19.19
N ILE A 210 9.66 5.64 -18.93
CA ILE A 210 9.25 5.15 -17.62
C ILE A 210 10.27 5.49 -16.51
N TYR A 211 11.55 5.60 -16.87
CA TYR A 211 12.62 5.95 -15.94
C TYR A 211 12.54 7.42 -15.55
N PHE A 212 12.81 7.73 -14.28
CA PHE A 212 12.71 9.09 -13.78
C PHE A 212 13.77 10.04 -14.35
N GLN A 213 14.94 9.52 -14.72
CA GLN A 213 16.02 10.28 -15.36
C GLN A 213 16.87 9.36 -16.25
N PRO A 214 17.68 9.92 -17.18
CA PRO A 214 18.62 9.15 -17.99
C PRO A 214 19.64 8.39 -17.12
N PRO A 215 20.07 7.17 -17.49
CA PRO A 215 21.06 6.41 -16.73
C PRO A 215 22.39 7.15 -16.53
N SER A 216 22.80 7.98 -17.50
CA SER A 216 24.03 8.78 -17.44
C SER A 216 24.05 9.85 -16.35
N PHE A 217 22.92 10.13 -15.70
CA PHE A 217 22.84 11.08 -14.59
C PHE A 217 23.18 10.43 -13.24
N TYR A 218 23.28 9.11 -13.19
CA TYR A 218 23.79 8.39 -12.03
C TYR A 218 25.30 8.19 -12.15
N ILE A 219 25.99 8.27 -11.02
CA ILE A 219 27.41 7.90 -10.92
C ILE A 219 27.55 6.41 -10.62
N SER A 220 28.72 5.84 -10.89
CA SER A 220 29.03 4.47 -10.47
C SER A 220 29.03 4.37 -8.93
N PRO A 221 28.47 3.30 -8.34
CA PRO A 221 28.61 3.04 -6.90
C PRO A 221 30.05 3.03 -6.38
N ALA A 222 31.01 2.55 -7.19
CA ALA A 222 32.43 2.54 -6.84
C ALA A 222 33.04 3.95 -6.73
N ASP A 223 32.48 4.93 -7.44
CA ASP A 223 32.96 6.31 -7.46
C ASP A 223 32.30 7.19 -6.40
N LEU A 224 31.28 6.67 -5.68
CA LEU A 224 30.46 7.42 -4.73
C LEU A 224 31.29 8.19 -3.71
N ALA A 225 32.36 7.60 -3.18
CA ALA A 225 33.23 8.21 -2.17
C ALA A 225 34.23 9.23 -2.76
N LYS A 226 34.55 9.13 -4.05
CA LYS A 226 35.68 9.83 -4.68
C LYS A 226 35.25 10.97 -5.60
N VAL A 227 34.07 10.87 -6.21
CA VAL A 227 33.62 11.85 -7.20
C VAL A 227 33.55 13.26 -6.59
N GLU A 228 34.04 14.23 -7.34
CA GLU A 228 33.98 15.64 -6.99
C GLU A 228 32.50 16.09 -7.02
N ASN A 229 32.08 16.89 -6.03
CA ASN A 229 30.70 17.37 -5.86
C ASN A 229 29.63 16.30 -5.54
N GLY A 230 30.03 15.05 -5.27
CA GLY A 230 29.09 13.97 -4.93
C GLY A 230 28.18 13.57 -6.09
N GLY A 231 27.06 12.92 -5.77
CA GLY A 231 26.11 12.43 -6.77
C GLY A 231 25.19 11.35 -6.22
N VAL A 232 24.40 10.76 -7.13
CA VAL A 232 23.48 9.66 -6.81
C VAL A 232 23.97 8.40 -7.52
N ALA A 233 24.28 7.36 -6.75
CA ALA A 233 24.59 6.03 -7.26
C ALA A 233 23.40 5.09 -7.04
N VAL A 234 23.24 4.10 -7.91
CA VAL A 234 22.24 3.04 -7.77
C VAL A 234 22.93 1.68 -7.81
N LEU A 235 22.78 0.91 -6.75
CA LEU A 235 23.23 -0.47 -6.65
C LEU A 235 22.04 -1.39 -6.95
N THR A 236 21.92 -1.84 -8.21
CA THR A 236 20.83 -2.71 -8.68
C THR A 236 21.10 -4.19 -8.40
N GLY A 237 20.06 -5.02 -8.40
CA GLY A 237 20.15 -6.46 -8.16
C GLY A 237 20.64 -6.85 -6.77
N ARG A 238 20.64 -5.93 -5.80
CA ARG A 238 21.12 -6.17 -4.43
C ARG A 238 20.02 -5.90 -3.42
N LYS A 239 19.74 -6.89 -2.57
CA LYS A 239 18.73 -6.77 -1.52
C LYS A 239 19.40 -6.47 -0.18
N VAL A 240 18.91 -5.47 0.55
CA VAL A 240 19.24 -5.32 1.98
C VAL A 240 18.46 -6.39 2.75
N VAL A 241 19.17 -7.24 3.49
CA VAL A 241 18.58 -8.38 4.23
C VAL A 241 18.67 -8.22 5.75
N HIS A 242 19.54 -7.34 6.22
CA HIS A 242 19.69 -7.05 7.65
C HIS A 242 20.00 -5.56 7.86
N MET A 243 19.48 -5.00 8.96
CA MET A 243 19.75 -3.64 9.39
C MET A 243 20.15 -3.65 10.87
N ASP A 244 21.34 -3.16 11.16
CA ASP A 244 21.80 -2.85 12.51
C ASP A 244 21.65 -1.35 12.75
N VAL A 245 20.61 -0.99 13.50
CA VAL A 245 20.28 0.40 13.82
C VAL A 245 21.28 1.02 14.80
N ARG A 246 21.95 0.22 15.64
CA ARG A 246 22.89 0.74 16.64
C ARG A 246 24.23 1.09 16.00
N GLU A 247 24.73 0.22 15.14
CA GLU A 247 26.01 0.40 14.45
C GLU A 247 25.87 1.20 13.15
N ASN A 248 24.64 1.62 12.79
CA ASN A 248 24.30 2.29 11.54
C ASN A 248 24.82 1.54 10.30
N LYS A 249 24.50 0.25 10.21
CA LYS A 249 24.95 -0.63 9.13
C LYS A 249 23.80 -1.42 8.54
N VAL A 250 23.91 -1.73 7.26
CA VAL A 250 23.08 -2.72 6.59
C VAL A 250 23.94 -3.83 6.01
N LYS A 251 23.36 -5.03 5.92
CA LYS A 251 23.95 -6.16 5.22
C LYS A 251 23.14 -6.50 3.98
N LEU A 252 23.84 -6.69 2.87
CA LEU A 252 23.27 -7.10 1.59
C LEU A 252 23.15 -8.62 1.49
N SER A 253 22.35 -9.09 0.52
CA SER A 253 22.09 -10.50 0.26
C SER A 253 23.32 -11.33 -0.12
N ASP A 254 24.39 -10.68 -0.59
CA ASP A 254 25.68 -11.29 -0.91
C ASP A 254 26.69 -11.23 0.25
N GLY A 255 26.28 -10.69 1.39
CA GLY A 255 27.12 -10.56 2.57
C GLY A 255 27.85 -9.22 2.70
N ALA A 256 27.85 -8.36 1.68
CA ALA A 256 28.47 -7.04 1.77
C ALA A 256 27.81 -6.18 2.85
N GLU A 257 28.58 -5.32 3.50
CA GLU A 257 28.09 -4.40 4.53
C GLU A 257 28.29 -2.95 4.10
N ILE A 258 27.30 -2.11 4.39
CA ILE A 258 27.33 -0.68 4.11
C ILE A 258 26.96 0.07 5.38
N SER A 259 27.85 0.93 5.85
CA SER A 259 27.55 1.87 6.93
C SER A 259 26.88 3.14 6.39
N TYR A 260 26.07 3.79 7.22
CA TYR A 260 25.34 5.00 6.83
C TYR A 260 25.33 6.07 7.91
N GLU A 261 25.17 7.35 7.53
CA GLU A 261 24.86 8.41 8.49
C GLU A 261 23.34 8.56 8.66
N LYS A 262 22.62 8.65 7.53
CA LYS A 262 21.16 8.78 7.48
C LYS A 262 20.58 7.77 6.51
N CYS A 263 19.52 7.09 6.91
CA CYS A 263 18.88 6.04 6.14
C CYS A 263 17.41 6.37 5.82
N LEU A 264 16.97 6.05 4.60
CA LEU A 264 15.57 6.01 4.22
C LEU A 264 15.18 4.56 3.89
N ILE A 265 14.12 4.06 4.54
CA ILE A 265 13.44 2.83 4.15
C ILE A 265 12.30 3.21 3.19
N ALA A 266 12.44 2.82 1.93
CA ALA A 266 11.47 3.04 0.86
C ALA A 266 11.24 1.74 0.08
N THR A 267 11.11 0.64 0.82
CA THR A 267 11.01 -0.75 0.33
C THR A 267 9.69 -1.06 -0.37
N GLY A 268 8.72 -0.15 -0.33
CA GLY A 268 7.41 -0.31 -0.96
C GLY A 268 6.63 -1.48 -0.35
N GLY A 269 6.17 -2.38 -1.22
CA GLY A 269 5.42 -3.57 -0.81
C GLY A 269 5.51 -4.70 -1.81
N VAL A 270 5.04 -5.87 -1.39
CA VAL A 270 4.95 -7.11 -2.16
C VAL A 270 3.48 -7.39 -2.50
N PRO A 271 3.14 -7.74 -3.75
CA PRO A 271 1.77 -8.11 -4.11
C PRO A 271 1.25 -9.26 -3.24
N ARG A 272 0.00 -9.15 -2.78
CA ARG A 272 -0.69 -10.27 -2.13
C ARG A 272 -0.96 -11.37 -3.15
N ASN A 273 -0.72 -12.61 -2.74
CA ASN A 273 -1.23 -13.77 -3.47
C ASN A 273 -2.52 -14.30 -2.82
N LEU A 274 -3.26 -15.12 -3.57
CA LEU A 274 -4.39 -15.86 -3.03
C LEU A 274 -3.89 -17.18 -2.43
N GLN A 275 -4.28 -17.47 -1.18
CA GLN A 275 -3.92 -18.72 -0.51
C GLN A 275 -4.30 -19.98 -1.29
N VAL A 276 -5.38 -19.90 -2.09
CA VAL A 276 -5.82 -21.02 -2.95
C VAL A 276 -4.85 -21.27 -4.11
N ILE A 277 -4.14 -20.24 -4.59
CA ILE A 277 -3.08 -20.36 -5.59
C ILE A 277 -1.80 -20.88 -4.94
N ASP A 278 -1.43 -20.38 -3.75
CA ASP A 278 -0.25 -20.86 -3.01
C ASP A 278 -0.31 -22.37 -2.75
N ARG A 279 -1.52 -22.90 -2.52
CA ARG A 279 -1.78 -24.32 -2.27
C ARG A 279 -1.97 -25.17 -3.54
N ALA A 280 -2.04 -24.55 -4.72
CA ALA A 280 -2.40 -25.24 -5.96
C ALA A 280 -1.22 -25.96 -6.66
N GLY A 281 0.00 -25.80 -6.14
CA GLY A 281 1.21 -26.44 -6.66
C GLY A 281 1.93 -25.63 -7.74
N GLN A 282 3.14 -26.07 -8.07
CA GLN A 282 4.09 -25.28 -8.89
C GLN A 282 3.58 -24.95 -10.29
N GLU A 283 2.82 -25.84 -10.93
CA GLU A 283 2.34 -25.61 -12.30
C GLU A 283 1.31 -24.47 -12.38
N VAL A 284 0.51 -24.26 -11.33
CA VAL A 284 -0.39 -23.09 -11.24
C VAL A 284 0.41 -21.84 -10.91
N THR A 285 1.37 -21.91 -9.99
CA THR A 285 2.24 -20.78 -9.64
C THR A 285 3.00 -20.23 -10.85
N LYS A 286 3.58 -21.10 -11.70
CA LYS A 286 4.26 -20.70 -12.94
C LYS A 286 3.35 -19.99 -13.95
N ARG A 287 2.04 -20.22 -13.88
CA ARG A 287 1.00 -19.64 -14.74
C ARG A 287 0.20 -18.55 -14.03
N THR A 288 0.77 -17.96 -12.98
CA THR A 288 0.18 -16.85 -12.24
C THR A 288 1.15 -15.68 -12.20
N THR A 289 0.74 -14.52 -12.70
CA THR A 289 1.48 -13.26 -12.56
C THR A 289 0.93 -12.44 -11.40
N LEU A 290 1.82 -11.98 -10.53
CA LEU A 290 1.55 -10.96 -9.51
C LEU A 290 2.07 -9.62 -10.02
N PHE A 291 1.19 -8.82 -10.62
CA PHE A 291 1.62 -7.68 -11.44
C PHE A 291 2.12 -6.49 -10.62
N ARG A 292 3.41 -6.11 -10.77
CA ARG A 292 4.00 -4.99 -10.03
C ARG A 292 5.16 -4.26 -10.72
N LYS A 293 6.05 -5.00 -11.38
CA LYS A 293 7.35 -4.58 -11.88
C LYS A 293 7.40 -4.57 -13.41
N ILE A 294 8.49 -4.03 -13.97
CA ILE A 294 8.77 -4.07 -15.41
C ILE A 294 8.82 -5.50 -15.94
N GLU A 295 9.37 -6.46 -15.18
CA GLU A 295 9.42 -7.86 -15.61
C GLU A 295 8.02 -8.48 -15.76
N ASP A 296 7.08 -8.08 -14.89
CA ASP A 296 5.68 -8.51 -14.96
C ASP A 296 4.99 -7.93 -16.20
N PHE A 297 5.27 -6.67 -16.54
CA PHE A 297 4.79 -6.08 -17.79
C PHE A 297 5.34 -6.84 -18.99
N ARG A 298 6.65 -7.02 -19.10
CA ARG A 298 7.27 -7.73 -20.25
C ARG A 298 6.74 -9.16 -20.39
N SER A 299 6.64 -9.89 -19.29
CA SER A 299 6.15 -11.27 -19.30
C SER A 299 4.67 -11.35 -19.65
N LEU A 300 3.82 -10.52 -19.04
CA LEU A 300 2.38 -10.53 -19.30
C LEU A 300 2.05 -10.04 -20.71
N GLU A 301 2.79 -9.05 -21.22
CA GLU A 301 2.65 -8.55 -22.59
C GLU A 301 2.94 -9.67 -23.60
N LYS A 302 4.04 -10.41 -23.40
CA LYS A 302 4.37 -11.61 -24.18
C LYS A 302 3.26 -12.67 -24.09
N ILE A 303 2.83 -13.01 -22.88
CA ILE A 303 1.76 -14.00 -22.65
C ILE A 303 0.48 -13.60 -23.39
N SER A 304 0.11 -12.31 -23.37
CA SER A 304 -1.09 -11.79 -24.04
C SER A 304 -1.09 -12.02 -25.56
N ARG A 305 0.09 -12.19 -26.19
CA ARG A 305 0.24 -12.47 -27.62
C ARG A 305 0.26 -13.97 -27.92
N GLU A 306 0.65 -14.81 -26.96
CA GLU A 306 0.90 -16.24 -27.17
C GLU A 306 -0.28 -17.13 -26.76
N VAL A 307 -1.05 -16.74 -25.74
CA VAL A 307 -2.14 -17.56 -25.18
C VAL A 307 -3.52 -17.16 -25.70
N LYS A 308 -4.53 -17.98 -25.39
CA LYS A 308 -5.92 -17.75 -25.86
C LYS A 308 -6.86 -17.25 -24.78
N SER A 309 -6.53 -17.43 -23.50
CA SER A 309 -7.35 -16.94 -22.39
C SER A 309 -6.51 -16.50 -21.21
N ILE A 310 -6.77 -15.30 -20.69
CA ILE A 310 -6.16 -14.77 -19.46
C ILE A 310 -7.27 -14.42 -18.46
N THR A 311 -7.14 -14.90 -17.23
CA THR A 311 -8.05 -14.55 -16.13
C THR A 311 -7.40 -13.62 -15.12
N ILE A 312 -7.96 -12.43 -14.96
CA ILE A 312 -7.62 -11.49 -13.89
C ILE A 312 -8.49 -11.79 -12.68
N ILE A 313 -7.88 -12.07 -11.53
CA ILE A 313 -8.56 -12.19 -10.24
C ILE A 313 -8.32 -10.91 -9.44
N GLY A 314 -9.38 -10.14 -9.25
CA GLY A 314 -9.34 -8.86 -8.54
C GLY A 314 -10.10 -7.76 -9.30
N GLY A 315 -11.06 -7.15 -8.60
CA GLY A 315 -11.89 -6.06 -9.12
C GLY A 315 -11.37 -4.66 -8.79
N GLY A 316 -10.18 -4.52 -8.19
CA GLY A 316 -9.62 -3.20 -7.85
C GLY A 316 -9.21 -2.39 -9.08
N PHE A 317 -8.70 -1.17 -8.85
CA PHE A 317 -8.25 -0.27 -9.92
C PHE A 317 -7.21 -0.95 -10.84
N LEU A 318 -6.12 -1.50 -10.28
CA LEU A 318 -5.08 -2.19 -11.06
C LEU A 318 -5.64 -3.35 -11.90
N GLY A 319 -6.49 -4.20 -11.32
CA GLY A 319 -7.11 -5.31 -12.04
C GLY A 319 -8.00 -4.83 -13.19
N SER A 320 -8.71 -3.72 -12.99
CA SER A 320 -9.61 -3.13 -14.00
C SER A 320 -8.84 -2.39 -15.10
N GLU A 321 -7.72 -1.74 -14.76
CA GLU A 321 -6.78 -1.15 -15.73
C GLU A 321 -6.22 -2.24 -16.66
N LEU A 322 -5.69 -3.33 -16.09
CA LEU A 322 -5.19 -4.47 -16.84
C LEU A 322 -6.28 -5.15 -17.68
N ALA A 323 -7.50 -5.25 -17.16
CA ALA A 323 -8.65 -5.78 -17.90
C ALA A 323 -8.94 -4.93 -19.13
N CYS A 324 -8.98 -3.60 -19.01
CA CYS A 324 -9.20 -2.71 -20.15
C CYS A 324 -8.03 -2.75 -21.15
N ALA A 325 -6.79 -2.75 -20.63
CA ALA A 325 -5.58 -2.80 -21.44
C ALA A 325 -5.51 -4.05 -22.33
N MET A 326 -5.76 -5.24 -21.76
CA MET A 326 -5.78 -6.48 -22.51
C MET A 326 -7.08 -6.69 -23.29
N GLY A 327 -8.22 -6.22 -22.75
CA GLY A 327 -9.53 -6.28 -23.40
C GLY A 327 -9.53 -5.59 -24.76
N ARG A 328 -8.90 -4.41 -24.87
CA ARG A 328 -8.71 -3.74 -26.16
C ARG A 328 -8.02 -4.61 -27.21
N ARG A 329 -7.07 -5.45 -26.81
CA ARG A 329 -6.38 -6.40 -27.69
C ARG A 329 -7.18 -7.67 -27.96
N SER A 330 -8.27 -7.94 -27.24
CA SER A 330 -9.17 -9.07 -27.55
C SER A 330 -9.75 -8.99 -28.97
N ALA A 331 -9.86 -7.77 -29.51
CA ALA A 331 -10.27 -7.52 -30.89
C ALA A 331 -9.26 -8.02 -31.94
N ASP A 332 -7.98 -8.22 -31.58
CA ASP A 332 -6.88 -8.61 -32.47
C ASP A 332 -5.77 -9.30 -31.66
N PRO A 333 -5.92 -10.58 -31.23
CA PRO A 333 -5.80 -11.80 -32.04
C PRO A 333 -6.72 -12.97 -31.57
N GLY A 334 -7.90 -12.64 -31.03
CA GLY A 334 -8.85 -13.61 -30.46
C GLY A 334 -8.49 -14.07 -29.03
N LEU A 335 -7.89 -13.18 -28.23
CA LEU A 335 -7.63 -13.40 -26.80
C LEU A 335 -8.92 -13.22 -25.99
N GLU A 336 -9.30 -14.22 -25.21
CA GLU A 336 -10.35 -14.09 -24.19
C GLU A 336 -9.77 -13.48 -22.91
N VAL A 337 -10.32 -12.35 -22.47
CA VAL A 337 -9.96 -11.75 -21.17
C VAL A 337 -11.13 -11.93 -20.22
N ILE A 338 -10.88 -12.57 -19.09
CA ILE A 338 -11.86 -12.77 -18.03
C ILE A 338 -11.41 -11.94 -16.83
N GLN A 339 -12.31 -11.18 -16.23
CA GLN A 339 -12.07 -10.55 -14.93
C GLN A 339 -13.07 -11.11 -13.92
N MET A 340 -12.59 -11.57 -12.76
CA MET A 340 -13.45 -12.12 -11.72
C MET A 340 -13.07 -11.61 -10.34
N PHE A 341 -14.08 -11.42 -9.50
CA PHE A 341 -13.92 -10.90 -8.14
C PHE A 341 -15.18 -11.17 -7.29
N PRO A 342 -15.07 -11.20 -5.95
CA PRO A 342 -16.20 -11.50 -5.07
C PRO A 342 -17.19 -10.34 -4.90
N GLU A 343 -16.79 -9.11 -5.22
CA GLU A 343 -17.68 -7.95 -5.16
C GLU A 343 -18.74 -7.98 -6.28
N LYS A 344 -19.80 -7.17 -6.12
CA LYS A 344 -20.88 -7.05 -7.11
C LYS A 344 -20.45 -6.38 -8.43
N GLY A 345 -19.40 -5.56 -8.37
CA GLY A 345 -18.89 -4.78 -9.49
C GLY A 345 -17.46 -4.30 -9.27
N ASN A 346 -16.85 -3.78 -10.33
CA ASN A 346 -15.50 -3.23 -10.33
C ASN A 346 -15.38 -2.12 -9.27
N MET A 347 -14.26 -2.14 -8.54
CA MET A 347 -13.92 -1.26 -7.42
C MET A 347 -14.99 -1.20 -6.32
N GLY A 348 -15.81 -2.24 -6.13
CA GLY A 348 -16.95 -2.22 -5.20
C GLY A 348 -16.63 -2.05 -3.71
N LYS A 349 -15.35 -2.09 -3.30
CA LYS A 349 -14.89 -1.72 -1.94
C LYS A 349 -14.67 -0.21 -1.76
N VAL A 350 -14.56 0.51 -2.87
CA VAL A 350 -14.32 1.96 -2.92
C VAL A 350 -15.59 2.63 -3.44
N LEU A 351 -16.03 2.27 -4.64
CA LEU A 351 -17.14 2.93 -5.32
C LEU A 351 -18.51 2.43 -4.82
N PRO A 352 -19.49 3.32 -4.64
CA PRO A 352 -20.89 2.95 -4.46
C PRO A 352 -21.44 2.17 -5.66
N GLU A 353 -22.55 1.46 -5.43
CA GLU A 353 -23.13 0.48 -6.37
C GLU A 353 -23.39 1.06 -7.77
N TYR A 354 -23.90 2.30 -7.89
CA TYR A 354 -24.13 2.95 -9.18
C TYR A 354 -22.86 3.03 -10.04
N LEU A 355 -21.81 3.66 -9.52
CA LEU A 355 -20.59 3.88 -10.29
C LEU A 355 -19.80 2.57 -10.45
N SER A 356 -19.82 1.69 -9.45
CA SER A 356 -19.22 0.35 -9.55
C SER A 356 -19.85 -0.47 -10.69
N ASN A 357 -21.17 -0.45 -10.83
CA ASN A 357 -21.87 -1.11 -11.92
C ASN A 357 -21.58 -0.44 -13.27
N TRP A 358 -21.58 0.89 -13.32
CA TRP A 358 -21.19 1.63 -14.53
C TRP A 358 -19.79 1.26 -15.01
N THR A 359 -18.81 1.19 -14.09
CA THR A 359 -17.45 0.78 -14.43
C THR A 359 -17.39 -0.68 -14.91
N THR A 360 -18.20 -1.56 -14.31
CA THR A 360 -18.29 -2.96 -14.75
C THR A 360 -18.79 -3.04 -16.20
N GLU A 361 -19.81 -2.26 -16.55
CA GLU A 361 -20.31 -2.18 -17.93
C GLU A 361 -19.28 -1.56 -18.88
N LYS A 362 -18.51 -0.56 -18.44
CA LYS A 362 -17.38 -0.02 -19.21
C LYS A 362 -16.38 -1.13 -19.53
N VAL A 363 -15.95 -1.90 -18.53
CA VAL A 363 -14.97 -2.98 -18.73
C VAL A 363 -15.53 -4.05 -19.67
N ARG A 364 -16.82 -4.41 -19.55
CA ARG A 364 -17.49 -5.31 -20.51
C ARG A 364 -17.49 -4.78 -21.94
N LYS A 365 -17.66 -3.47 -22.14
CA LYS A 365 -17.60 -2.83 -23.47
C LYS A 365 -16.21 -2.89 -24.13
N GLU A 366 -15.15 -3.11 -23.36
CA GLU A 366 -13.81 -3.41 -23.89
C GLU A 366 -13.66 -4.86 -24.38
N GLY A 367 -14.72 -5.68 -24.32
CA GLY A 367 -14.69 -7.09 -24.71
C GLY A 367 -14.32 -8.07 -23.59
N VAL A 368 -14.18 -7.59 -22.34
CA VAL A 368 -13.83 -8.42 -21.19
C VAL A 368 -15.06 -9.17 -20.65
N ASN A 369 -14.92 -10.47 -20.42
CA ASN A 369 -15.91 -11.26 -19.69
C ASN A 369 -15.78 -11.01 -18.18
N VAL A 370 -16.62 -10.12 -17.64
CA VAL A 370 -16.61 -9.78 -16.21
C VAL A 370 -17.57 -10.66 -15.41
N ILE A 371 -17.01 -11.43 -14.47
CA ILE A 371 -17.70 -12.37 -13.59
C ILE A 371 -17.68 -11.83 -12.14
N PRO A 372 -18.68 -11.02 -11.74
CA PRO A 372 -18.86 -10.61 -10.35
C PRO A 372 -19.36 -11.77 -9.48
N ASP A 373 -19.42 -11.53 -8.16
CA ASP A 373 -19.85 -12.51 -7.15
C ASP A 373 -19.06 -13.83 -7.24
N ALA A 374 -17.81 -13.77 -7.69
CA ALA A 374 -16.96 -14.91 -7.97
C ALA A 374 -15.97 -15.15 -6.82
N LEU A 375 -16.36 -16.03 -5.89
CA LEU A 375 -15.46 -16.50 -4.84
C LEU A 375 -14.69 -17.74 -5.29
N VAL A 376 -13.38 -17.60 -5.50
CA VAL A 376 -12.50 -18.72 -5.88
C VAL A 376 -12.39 -19.73 -4.75
N LYS A 377 -12.77 -20.98 -5.01
CA LYS A 377 -12.72 -22.09 -4.06
C LYS A 377 -11.46 -22.95 -4.23
N ASN A 378 -11.07 -23.22 -5.48
CA ASN A 378 -9.91 -24.05 -5.80
C ASN A 378 -9.33 -23.67 -7.16
N VAL A 379 -8.02 -23.79 -7.31
CA VAL A 379 -7.32 -23.66 -8.59
C VAL A 379 -6.51 -24.95 -8.81
N SER A 380 -6.47 -25.45 -10.03
CA SER A 380 -5.67 -26.62 -10.40
C SER A 380 -5.23 -26.55 -11.85
N TYR A 381 -4.15 -27.24 -12.20
CA TYR A 381 -3.71 -27.38 -13.59
C TYR A 381 -4.06 -28.77 -14.12
N LYS A 382 -4.85 -28.84 -15.21
CA LYS A 382 -5.30 -30.10 -15.84
C LYS A 382 -5.54 -29.90 -17.33
N ASN A 383 -5.21 -30.91 -18.14
CA ASN A 383 -5.42 -30.90 -19.60
C ASN A 383 -4.87 -29.61 -20.25
N ASP A 384 -3.63 -29.28 -19.88
CA ASP A 384 -2.91 -28.09 -20.31
C ASP A 384 -3.55 -26.72 -20.02
N LYS A 385 -4.59 -26.68 -19.18
CA LYS A 385 -5.29 -25.45 -18.77
C LYS A 385 -5.29 -25.28 -17.26
N VAL A 386 -5.36 -24.04 -16.81
CA VAL A 386 -5.67 -23.70 -15.43
C VAL A 386 -7.19 -23.74 -15.26
N GLU A 387 -7.66 -24.53 -14.30
CA GLU A 387 -9.07 -24.68 -13.94
C GLU A 387 -9.35 -24.01 -12.60
N ILE A 388 -10.17 -22.95 -12.62
CA ILE A 388 -10.60 -22.17 -11.46
C ILE A 388 -12.03 -22.58 -11.11
N LYS A 389 -12.21 -23.18 -9.94
CA LYS A 389 -13.53 -23.56 -9.41
C LYS A 389 -14.03 -22.49 -8.46
N LEU A 390 -15.23 -21.99 -8.72
CA LEU A 390 -15.91 -21.02 -7.87
C LEU A 390 -16.79 -21.71 -6.81
N LYS A 391 -17.09 -21.00 -5.72
CA LYS A 391 -17.92 -21.54 -4.62
C LYS A 391 -19.34 -21.87 -5.06
N ASP A 392 -19.88 -21.16 -6.04
CA ASP A 392 -21.22 -21.37 -6.61
C ASP A 392 -21.30 -22.53 -7.62
N GLY A 393 -20.19 -23.22 -7.87
CA GLY A 393 -20.12 -24.37 -8.76
C GLY A 393 -19.70 -24.05 -10.21
N ARG A 394 -19.62 -22.77 -10.60
CA ARG A 394 -19.05 -22.38 -11.89
C ARG A 394 -17.57 -22.80 -11.97
N VAL A 395 -17.13 -23.15 -13.18
CA VAL A 395 -15.75 -23.53 -13.48
C VAL A 395 -15.27 -22.70 -14.66
N VAL A 396 -14.14 -22.00 -14.47
CA VAL A 396 -13.50 -21.19 -15.50
C VAL A 396 -12.19 -21.85 -15.89
N LYS A 397 -11.95 -22.01 -17.19
CA LYS A 397 -10.71 -22.57 -17.74
C LYS A 397 -9.96 -21.47 -18.47
N THR A 398 -8.67 -21.34 -18.22
CA THR A 398 -7.84 -20.27 -18.77
C THR A 398 -6.41 -20.75 -18.98
N ASP A 399 -5.60 -20.00 -19.73
CA ASP A 399 -4.19 -20.33 -19.94
C ASP A 399 -3.30 -19.74 -18.84
N HIS A 400 -3.63 -18.53 -18.40
CA HIS A 400 -2.83 -17.78 -17.42
C HIS A 400 -3.70 -16.98 -16.46
N ILE A 401 -3.22 -16.80 -15.22
CA ILE A 401 -3.86 -16.01 -14.18
C ILE A 401 -3.05 -14.72 -13.94
N VAL A 402 -3.74 -13.60 -13.74
CA VAL A 402 -3.17 -12.40 -13.12
C VAL A 402 -3.89 -12.16 -11.81
N ALA A 403 -3.18 -12.13 -10.68
CA ALA A 403 -3.79 -11.78 -9.39
C ALA A 403 -3.46 -10.34 -9.01
N ALA A 404 -4.50 -9.52 -8.83
CA ALA A 404 -4.43 -8.10 -8.50
C ALA A 404 -5.30 -7.82 -7.25
N VAL A 405 -4.91 -8.41 -6.12
CA VAL A 405 -5.71 -8.47 -4.87
C VAL A 405 -5.13 -7.63 -3.72
N GLY A 406 -4.32 -6.64 -4.06
CA GLY A 406 -3.70 -5.71 -3.12
C GLY A 406 -2.23 -6.00 -2.83
N LEU A 407 -1.67 -5.28 -1.86
CA LEU A 407 -0.26 -5.27 -1.51
C LEU A 407 -0.10 -5.48 0.00
N GLU A 408 1.01 -6.11 0.41
CA GLU A 408 1.53 -6.02 1.78
C GLU A 408 2.78 -5.13 1.80
N PRO A 409 2.94 -4.22 2.77
CA PRO A 409 4.17 -3.43 2.89
C PRO A 409 5.38 -4.32 3.21
N SER A 410 6.53 -4.03 2.60
CA SER A 410 7.77 -4.81 2.75
C SER A 410 8.47 -4.41 4.06
N VAL A 411 8.12 -5.11 5.14
CA VAL A 411 8.54 -4.81 6.52
C VAL A 411 9.60 -5.77 7.08
N GLU A 412 10.28 -6.54 6.23
CA GLU A 412 11.21 -7.60 6.66
C GLU A 412 12.38 -7.07 7.49
N LEU A 413 12.83 -5.84 7.22
CA LEU A 413 13.91 -5.18 7.97
C LEU A 413 13.49 -4.73 9.38
N ALA A 414 12.18 -4.68 9.68
CA ALA A 414 11.71 -4.32 11.00
C ALA A 414 12.22 -5.28 12.07
N LYS A 415 12.34 -6.57 11.74
CA LYS A 415 12.78 -7.61 12.67
C LYS A 415 14.24 -7.42 13.09
N SER A 416 15.15 -7.20 12.14
CA SER A 416 16.58 -6.98 12.43
C SER A 416 16.82 -5.60 13.02
N GLY A 417 16.15 -4.57 12.50
CA GLY A 417 16.29 -3.20 12.97
C GLY A 417 15.53 -2.87 14.27
N GLY A 418 14.74 -3.80 14.80
CA GLY A 418 13.89 -3.56 15.98
C GLY A 418 12.89 -2.41 15.77
N LEU A 419 12.41 -2.20 14.54
CA LEU A 419 11.51 -1.11 14.18
C LEU A 419 10.05 -1.52 14.40
N GLU A 420 9.20 -0.56 14.77
CA GLU A 420 7.79 -0.81 15.02
C GLU A 420 7.01 -0.92 13.70
N VAL A 421 6.16 -1.94 13.59
CA VAL A 421 5.24 -2.15 12.47
C VAL A 421 3.82 -2.08 13.02
N ASP A 422 2.94 -1.36 12.31
CA ASP A 422 1.54 -1.25 12.68
C ASP A 422 0.79 -2.55 12.37
N SER A 423 0.13 -3.15 13.36
CA SER A 423 -0.57 -4.44 13.20
C SER A 423 -1.88 -4.33 12.41
N ASP A 424 -2.49 -3.15 12.40
CA ASP A 424 -3.85 -2.96 11.89
C ASP A 424 -3.82 -2.54 10.42
N PHE A 425 -2.92 -1.61 10.09
CA PHE A 425 -2.77 -1.07 8.72
C PHE A 425 -1.56 -1.63 7.96
N GLY A 426 -0.63 -2.29 8.66
CA GLY A 426 0.67 -2.69 8.14
C GLY A 426 1.63 -1.51 7.96
N GLY A 427 2.91 -1.81 7.77
CA GLY A 427 3.95 -0.82 7.46
C GLY A 427 4.67 -0.29 8.69
N TYR A 428 5.81 0.34 8.49
CA TYR A 428 6.62 0.90 9.58
C TYR A 428 5.92 2.12 10.17
N ARG A 429 5.75 2.14 11.50
CA ARG A 429 5.21 3.32 12.17
C ARG A 429 6.26 4.42 12.18
N VAL A 430 5.84 5.62 11.77
CA VAL A 430 6.70 6.81 11.78
C VAL A 430 6.08 7.96 12.57
N ASN A 431 6.89 8.89 13.06
CA ASN A 431 6.40 10.12 13.65
C ASN A 431 5.92 11.12 12.56
N ALA A 432 5.55 12.34 12.98
CA ALA A 432 5.08 13.38 12.07
C ALA A 432 6.13 13.78 11.01
N GLU A 433 7.43 13.66 11.31
CA GLU A 433 8.54 13.97 10.41
C GLU A 433 8.99 12.78 9.56
N LEU A 434 8.19 11.70 9.54
CA LEU A 434 8.46 10.43 8.86
C LEU A 434 9.64 9.62 9.44
N GLN A 435 10.07 9.89 10.67
CA GLN A 435 11.13 9.14 11.34
C GLN A 435 10.61 7.86 11.99
N ALA A 436 11.34 6.76 11.79
CA ALA A 436 11.26 5.54 12.60
C ALA A 436 12.31 5.54 13.73
N ARG A 437 13.44 6.22 13.51
CA ARG A 437 14.52 6.52 14.49
C ARG A 437 15.13 7.88 14.17
N SER A 438 16.01 8.37 15.04
CA SER A 438 16.67 9.69 14.89
C SER A 438 17.35 9.92 13.54
N ASN A 439 17.88 8.86 12.93
CA ASN A 439 18.53 8.90 11.61
C ASN A 439 17.92 7.93 10.59
N ILE A 440 16.71 7.43 10.83
CA ILE A 440 16.02 6.50 9.92
C ILE A 440 14.62 7.04 9.63
N TRP A 441 14.34 7.29 8.36
CA TRP A 441 13.03 7.70 7.85
C TRP A 441 12.37 6.58 7.05
N VAL A 442 11.05 6.66 6.87
CA VAL A 442 10.29 5.76 6.00
C VAL A 442 9.35 6.56 5.10
N ALA A 443 9.29 6.21 3.82
CA ALA A 443 8.44 6.90 2.84
C ALA A 443 7.78 5.92 1.84
N GLY A 444 6.77 6.40 1.13
CA GLY A 444 6.01 5.60 0.16
C GLY A 444 5.17 4.49 0.79
N ASP A 445 4.88 3.44 0.03
CA ASP A 445 3.92 2.39 0.41
C ASP A 445 4.26 1.66 1.72
N ALA A 446 5.53 1.69 2.15
CA ALA A 446 6.01 1.05 3.37
C ALA A 446 5.71 1.83 4.66
N ALA A 447 5.38 3.12 4.56
CA ALA A 447 5.19 4.00 5.72
C ALA A 447 3.75 3.95 6.24
N CYS A 448 3.59 3.60 7.51
CA CYS A 448 2.37 3.85 8.28
C CYS A 448 2.52 5.20 9.00
N PHE A 449 2.08 6.27 8.34
CA PHE A 449 2.19 7.64 8.85
C PHE A 449 0.95 8.06 9.64
N TYR A 450 1.05 9.23 10.29
CA TYR A 450 -0.09 9.83 10.98
C TYR A 450 -0.68 10.94 10.10
N ASP A 451 -1.82 10.66 9.47
CA ASP A 451 -2.60 11.65 8.74
C ASP A 451 -3.22 12.65 9.73
N ILE A 452 -3.04 13.94 9.46
CA ILE A 452 -3.46 15.02 10.34
C ILE A 452 -4.96 15.02 10.65
N ARG A 453 -5.81 14.52 9.74
CA ARG A 453 -7.26 14.41 9.93
C ARG A 453 -7.72 12.98 10.22
N LEU A 454 -7.04 11.99 9.63
CA LEU A 454 -7.54 10.62 9.58
C LEU A 454 -6.83 9.65 10.54
N GLY A 455 -5.78 10.11 11.24
CA GLY A 455 -5.01 9.30 12.17
C GLY A 455 -4.03 8.37 11.46
N ARG A 456 -3.71 7.22 12.08
CA ARG A 456 -2.77 6.25 11.49
C ARG A 456 -3.32 5.70 10.17
N ARG A 457 -2.52 5.79 9.10
CA ARG A 457 -2.86 5.18 7.81
C ARG A 457 -1.62 4.80 7.00
N ARG A 458 -1.86 3.98 6.00
CA ARG A 458 -0.92 3.62 4.92
C ARG A 458 -1.66 3.77 3.59
N VAL A 459 -0.97 4.23 2.53
CA VAL A 459 -1.55 4.35 1.19
C VAL A 459 -0.58 3.89 0.11
N GLU A 460 -1.15 3.50 -1.04
CA GLU A 460 -0.42 2.99 -2.22
C GLU A 460 -0.54 4.00 -3.37
N HIS A 461 -0.18 5.26 -3.09
CA HIS A 461 -0.36 6.38 -4.02
C HIS A 461 0.99 6.84 -4.56
N HIS A 462 1.08 7.06 -5.88
CA HIS A 462 2.25 7.70 -6.49
C HIS A 462 2.53 9.07 -5.86
N ASP A 463 1.49 9.89 -5.69
CA ASP A 463 1.56 11.20 -5.03
C ASP A 463 2.17 11.10 -3.61
N HIS A 464 1.67 10.18 -2.79
CA HIS A 464 2.24 9.93 -1.45
C HIS A 464 3.72 9.60 -1.54
N ALA A 465 4.14 8.70 -2.42
CA ALA A 465 5.53 8.31 -2.57
C ALA A 465 6.42 9.48 -2.98
N VAL A 466 5.97 10.34 -3.90
CA VAL A 466 6.70 11.55 -4.31
C VAL A 466 6.84 12.53 -3.13
N VAL A 467 5.72 12.90 -2.49
CA VAL A 467 5.71 13.95 -1.46
C VAL A 467 6.38 13.48 -0.17
N SER A 468 6.11 12.24 0.29
CA SER A 468 6.75 11.68 1.48
C SER A 468 8.23 11.41 1.27
N GLY A 469 8.64 10.93 0.08
CA GLY A 469 10.05 10.77 -0.27
C GLY A 469 10.79 12.10 -0.29
N ARG A 470 10.21 13.12 -0.93
CA ARG A 470 10.77 14.48 -0.93
C ARG A 470 10.91 15.02 0.49
N LEU A 471 9.86 14.94 1.31
CA LEU A 471 9.89 15.40 2.71
C LEU A 471 10.94 14.66 3.53
N ALA A 472 11.04 13.34 3.39
CA ALA A 472 12.07 12.56 4.06
C ALA A 472 13.47 13.07 3.67
N GLY A 473 13.73 13.33 2.39
CA GLY A 473 15.00 13.93 1.94
C GLY A 473 15.25 15.34 2.49
N GLU A 474 14.21 16.16 2.64
CA GLU A 474 14.31 17.48 3.29
C GLU A 474 14.67 17.34 4.77
N ASN A 475 14.03 16.41 5.49
CA ASN A 475 14.27 16.16 6.91
C ASN A 475 15.64 15.50 7.15
N MET A 476 16.08 14.62 6.25
CA MET A 476 17.44 14.09 6.22
C MET A 476 18.48 15.21 6.02
N THR A 477 18.11 16.34 5.41
CA THR A 477 18.96 17.54 5.28
C THR A 477 18.58 18.65 6.27
N GLY A 478 17.97 18.28 7.41
CA GLY A 478 17.77 19.15 8.56
C GLY A 478 16.53 20.07 8.51
N ALA A 479 15.55 19.79 7.66
CA ALA A 479 14.35 20.64 7.56
C ALA A 479 13.37 20.49 8.75
N ASN A 480 13.32 19.33 9.41
CA ASN A 480 12.43 19.01 10.54
C ASN A 480 10.96 19.44 10.32
N LYS A 481 10.42 19.12 9.14
CA LYS A 481 9.06 19.47 8.72
C LYS A 481 8.11 18.28 8.90
N PRO A 482 6.86 18.51 9.37
CA PRO A 482 5.87 17.47 9.50
C PRO A 482 5.20 17.11 8.15
N TYR A 483 4.72 15.87 8.03
CA TYR A 483 3.94 15.38 6.89
C TYR A 483 2.46 15.72 7.07
N TRP A 484 2.02 16.84 6.50
CA TRP A 484 0.61 17.28 6.51
C TRP A 484 -0.09 17.15 5.15
N HIS A 485 0.59 16.54 4.18
CA HIS A 485 0.04 16.36 2.84
C HIS A 485 -1.14 15.40 2.83
N GLN A 486 -2.23 15.79 2.16
CA GLN A 486 -3.37 14.90 1.91
C GLN A 486 -3.19 14.24 0.55
N SER A 487 -2.68 13.02 0.57
CA SER A 487 -2.33 12.35 -0.67
C SER A 487 -3.53 11.95 -1.52
N MET A 488 -3.44 12.23 -2.82
CA MET A 488 -4.41 11.82 -3.85
C MET A 488 -4.01 10.52 -4.57
N PHE A 489 -4.98 9.88 -5.18
CA PHE A 489 -4.85 8.73 -6.07
C PHE A 489 -5.51 9.03 -7.42
N TRP A 490 -5.06 8.39 -8.50
CA TRP A 490 -5.78 8.39 -9.77
C TRP A 490 -5.70 7.02 -10.46
N SER A 491 -6.67 6.77 -11.35
CA SER A 491 -6.71 5.61 -12.22
C SER A 491 -7.35 5.97 -13.55
N ASP A 492 -6.69 5.61 -14.65
CA ASP A 492 -7.19 5.81 -16.01
C ASP A 492 -7.49 4.43 -16.60
N LEU A 493 -8.74 4.17 -17.00
CA LEU A 493 -9.13 2.93 -17.69
C LEU A 493 -8.93 3.09 -19.22
N GLY A 494 -7.81 3.67 -19.62
CA GLY A 494 -7.57 4.16 -20.97
C GLY A 494 -7.85 5.67 -21.13
N PRO A 495 -7.89 6.19 -22.37
CA PRO A 495 -7.90 7.63 -22.64
C PRO A 495 -9.22 8.34 -22.30
N ASP A 496 -10.32 7.59 -22.11
CA ASP A 496 -11.68 8.16 -22.07
C ASP A 496 -12.32 8.17 -20.67
N VAL A 497 -11.76 7.42 -19.71
CA VAL A 497 -12.34 7.26 -18.37
C VAL A 497 -11.28 7.36 -17.29
N GLY A 498 -11.40 8.35 -16.42
CA GLY A 498 -10.50 8.59 -15.29
C GLY A 498 -11.24 8.70 -13.96
N TYR A 499 -10.55 8.31 -12.90
CA TYR A 499 -10.96 8.49 -11.52
C TYR A 499 -9.85 9.17 -10.74
N GLU A 500 -10.21 10.06 -9.81
CA GLU A 500 -9.33 10.55 -8.77
C GLU A 500 -9.95 10.32 -7.40
N ALA A 501 -9.13 10.12 -6.38
CA ALA A 501 -9.61 9.86 -5.02
C ALA A 501 -8.73 10.52 -3.97
N ILE A 502 -9.33 10.94 -2.87
CA ILE A 502 -8.65 11.53 -1.71
C ILE A 502 -9.42 11.23 -0.43
N GLY A 503 -8.69 11.06 0.69
CA GLY A 503 -9.27 10.79 2.01
C GLY A 503 -9.66 9.32 2.22
N ILE A 504 -10.66 9.07 3.07
CA ILE A 504 -11.21 7.73 3.33
C ILE A 504 -12.32 7.44 2.32
N VAL A 505 -12.03 6.58 1.34
CA VAL A 505 -12.96 6.20 0.26
C VAL A 505 -13.34 4.72 0.39
N ASP A 506 -14.34 4.46 1.23
CA ASP A 506 -14.83 3.11 1.55
C ASP A 506 -16.34 3.05 1.27
N SER A 507 -16.75 2.11 0.42
CA SER A 507 -18.15 1.99 -0.03
C SER A 507 -19.13 1.59 1.08
N SER A 508 -18.64 1.15 2.24
CA SER A 508 -19.47 0.89 3.42
C SER A 508 -19.89 2.16 4.16
N LEU A 509 -19.23 3.31 3.88
CA LEU A 509 -19.62 4.59 4.45
C LEU A 509 -20.87 5.15 3.77
N PRO A 510 -21.66 5.98 4.47
CA PRO A 510 -22.68 6.80 3.83
C PRO A 510 -22.05 7.67 2.74
N THR A 511 -22.65 7.66 1.56
CA THR A 511 -22.16 8.42 0.40
C THR A 511 -23.26 9.25 -0.23
N VAL A 512 -22.87 10.38 -0.81
CA VAL A 512 -23.72 11.20 -1.68
C VAL A 512 -22.98 11.39 -3.00
N GLY A 513 -23.56 10.85 -4.07
CA GLY A 513 -23.06 11.01 -5.44
C GLY A 513 -23.88 12.06 -6.19
N VAL A 514 -23.20 13.00 -6.84
CA VAL A 514 -23.81 14.00 -7.72
C VAL A 514 -23.19 13.84 -9.10
N PHE A 515 -24.03 13.60 -10.11
CA PHE A 515 -23.60 13.21 -11.46
C PHE A 515 -24.15 14.15 -12.52
N ALA A 516 -23.40 14.28 -13.61
CA ALA A 516 -23.76 15.08 -14.77
C ALA A 516 -23.33 14.38 -16.07
N LYS A 517 -23.82 14.90 -17.20
CA LYS A 517 -23.31 14.49 -18.52
C LYS A 517 -21.86 14.95 -18.66
N ALA A 518 -21.04 14.11 -19.27
CA ALA A 518 -19.67 14.49 -19.61
C ALA A 518 -19.65 15.36 -20.87
N THR A 519 -18.71 16.30 -20.91
CA THR A 519 -18.31 17.04 -22.12
C THR A 519 -17.10 16.36 -22.76
N ALA A 520 -16.73 16.78 -23.98
CA ALA A 520 -15.53 16.27 -24.64
C ALA A 520 -14.22 16.55 -23.87
N LYS A 521 -14.23 17.51 -22.93
CA LYS A 521 -13.08 17.87 -22.09
C LYS A 521 -12.94 16.97 -20.86
N ASP A 522 -13.99 16.23 -20.51
CA ASP A 522 -14.07 15.45 -19.28
C ASP A 522 -13.49 14.03 -19.48
N THR A 523 -12.26 13.96 -20.00
CA THR A 523 -11.56 12.69 -20.26
C THR A 523 -10.08 12.76 -19.85
N PRO A 524 -9.46 11.62 -19.48
CA PRO A 524 -8.02 11.53 -19.26
C PRO A 524 -7.18 12.11 -20.40
N LYS A 525 -7.58 11.87 -21.65
CA LYS A 525 -6.90 12.38 -22.84
C LYS A 525 -6.91 13.90 -22.89
N ALA A 526 -8.08 14.52 -22.78
CA ALA A 526 -8.21 15.97 -22.80
C ALA A 526 -7.42 16.63 -21.65
N ALA A 527 -7.48 16.06 -20.45
CA ALA A 527 -6.71 16.54 -19.30
C ALA A 527 -5.18 16.42 -19.52
N THR A 528 -4.71 15.39 -20.22
CA THR A 528 -3.29 15.22 -20.59
C THR A 528 -2.86 16.13 -21.75
N GLU A 529 -3.75 16.44 -22.68
CA GLU A 529 -3.51 17.45 -23.72
C GLU A 529 -3.35 18.85 -23.12
N GLN A 530 -4.19 19.20 -22.13
CA GLN A 530 -4.13 20.49 -21.45
C GLN A 530 -2.88 20.65 -20.57
N SER A 531 -2.57 19.64 -19.76
CA SER A 531 -1.46 19.71 -18.77
C SER A 531 -0.09 19.33 -19.35
N GLY A 532 -0.07 18.59 -20.45
CA GLY A 532 1.16 18.01 -21.01
C GLY A 532 1.66 16.73 -20.31
N THR A 533 0.96 16.24 -19.28
CA THR A 533 1.35 15.05 -18.50
C THR A 533 0.19 14.08 -18.26
N GLY A 534 0.47 12.76 -18.29
CA GLY A 534 -0.44 11.69 -17.87
C GLY A 534 -0.37 11.37 -16.38
N ILE A 535 0.62 11.90 -15.67
CA ILE A 535 0.79 11.70 -14.22
C ILE A 535 -0.06 12.74 -13.49
N ARG A 536 -1.28 12.37 -13.10
CA ARG A 536 -2.29 13.32 -12.58
C ARG A 536 -1.86 14.09 -11.33
N SER A 537 -1.05 13.47 -10.47
CA SER A 537 -0.50 14.16 -9.30
C SER A 537 0.40 15.36 -9.66
N GLU A 538 0.99 15.37 -10.86
CA GLU A 538 1.75 16.53 -11.36
C GLU A 538 0.79 17.65 -11.83
N SER A 539 -0.31 17.31 -12.52
CA SER A 539 -1.25 18.29 -13.07
C SER A 539 -2.21 18.90 -12.04
N GLU A 540 -2.66 18.11 -11.07
CA GLU A 540 -3.57 18.58 -10.00
C GLU A 540 -2.92 19.54 -8.99
N THR A 541 -1.59 19.67 -9.04
CA THR A 541 -0.74 20.33 -8.03
C THR A 541 -0.83 19.65 -6.66
N GLU A 542 0.10 19.99 -5.78
CA GLU A 542 0.11 19.53 -4.38
C GLU A 542 -0.62 20.51 -3.44
N GLU A 543 -1.15 21.61 -3.99
CA GLU A 543 -1.72 22.72 -3.22
C GLU A 543 -3.16 22.43 -2.75
N VAL A 544 -3.61 23.25 -1.81
CA VAL A 544 -5.00 23.30 -1.33
C VAL A 544 -5.61 24.60 -1.83
N ALA A 545 -6.85 24.56 -2.32
CA ALA A 545 -7.52 25.76 -2.82
C ALA A 545 -7.63 26.86 -1.75
N GLY A 546 -7.68 28.11 -2.20
CA GLY A 546 -7.99 29.28 -1.38
C GLY A 546 -9.47 29.33 -0.96
N ALA A 547 -10.00 30.53 -0.70
CA ALA A 547 -11.42 30.70 -0.39
C ALA A 547 -12.31 30.35 -1.60
N PHE A 548 -13.48 29.76 -1.36
CA PHE A 548 -14.46 29.46 -2.40
C PHE A 548 -15.30 30.71 -2.69
N GLU A 549 -15.36 31.15 -3.94
CA GLU A 549 -16.40 32.10 -4.37
C GLU A 549 -17.62 31.29 -4.85
N ALA A 550 -18.78 31.58 -4.26
CA ALA A 550 -20.03 30.92 -4.64
C ALA A 550 -20.49 31.45 -6.01
N GLY A 551 -20.48 30.58 -7.03
CA GLY A 551 -21.06 30.89 -8.34
C GLY A 551 -22.59 31.03 -8.28
N THR A 552 -23.14 31.99 -9.02
CA THR A 552 -24.59 32.24 -9.14
C THR A 552 -25.30 31.16 -9.95
N ALA A 553 -26.50 30.77 -9.49
CA ALA A 553 -27.23 29.58 -9.92
C ALA A 553 -28.06 29.72 -11.21
N ALA A 554 -28.19 28.61 -11.95
CA ALA A 554 -29.34 28.29 -12.80
C ALA A 554 -30.13 27.11 -12.15
N PRO A 555 -31.47 27.04 -12.32
CA PRO A 555 -32.29 26.02 -11.69
C PRO A 555 -32.08 24.62 -12.32
N PRO A 556 -32.21 23.53 -11.54
CA PRO A 556 -31.98 22.19 -12.04
C PRO A 556 -33.07 21.77 -13.03
N PRO A 557 -32.70 21.15 -14.18
CA PRO A 557 -33.67 20.59 -15.10
C PRO A 557 -34.33 19.32 -14.49
N PRO A 558 -35.57 18.99 -14.89
CA PRO A 558 -36.29 17.84 -14.36
C PRO A 558 -35.66 16.51 -14.80
N LEU A 559 -35.62 15.55 -13.87
CA LEU A 559 -35.15 14.17 -14.07
C LEU A 559 -35.95 13.46 -15.18
N GLN A 560 -35.28 13.10 -16.28
CA GLN A 560 -35.82 12.21 -17.32
C GLN A 560 -35.03 10.90 -17.42
N GLN A 561 -35.78 9.82 -17.63
CA GLN A 561 -35.33 8.43 -17.73
C GLN A 561 -34.38 8.19 -18.91
N LYS A 562 -33.13 7.92 -18.55
CA LYS A 562 -32.20 6.84 -18.96
C LYS A 562 -30.82 7.49 -18.78
N GLU A 563 -30.39 7.56 -17.52
CA GLU A 563 -29.30 8.42 -17.08
C GLU A 563 -27.99 8.08 -17.80
N ASP A 564 -27.62 8.92 -18.76
CA ASP A 564 -26.39 8.86 -19.56
C ASP A 564 -25.29 9.72 -18.90
N TYR A 565 -25.19 9.66 -17.57
CA TYR A 565 -24.15 10.38 -16.86
C TYR A 565 -22.76 9.90 -17.31
N GLY A 566 -21.83 10.84 -17.38
CA GLY A 566 -20.45 10.58 -17.82
C GLY A 566 -19.38 11.14 -16.88
N LYS A 567 -19.79 11.91 -15.86
CA LYS A 567 -18.91 12.45 -14.82
C LYS A 567 -19.65 12.66 -13.51
N GLY A 568 -18.91 12.84 -12.42
CA GLY A 568 -19.50 13.19 -11.14
C GLY A 568 -18.52 13.27 -9.99
N VAL A 569 -19.05 13.66 -8.83
CA VAL A 569 -18.36 13.69 -7.54
C VAL A 569 -19.12 12.81 -6.54
N ILE A 570 -18.38 12.07 -5.72
CA ILE A 570 -18.92 11.24 -4.66
C ILE A 570 -18.28 11.67 -3.34
N PHE A 571 -19.09 12.10 -2.40
CA PHE A 571 -18.68 12.46 -1.04
C PHE A 571 -18.89 11.28 -0.10
N TYR A 572 -17.87 10.93 0.68
CA TYR A 572 -17.92 9.91 1.74
C TYR A 572 -18.01 10.61 3.09
N LEU A 573 -18.98 10.20 3.90
CA LEU A 573 -19.38 10.95 5.08
C LEU A 573 -19.14 10.18 6.38
N ARG A 574 -18.75 10.91 7.42
CA ARG A 574 -18.88 10.50 8.83
C ARG A 574 -19.52 11.65 9.58
N GLU A 575 -20.65 11.40 10.24
CA GLU A 575 -21.36 12.43 11.02
C GLU A 575 -21.60 13.73 10.22
N LYS A 576 -21.98 13.60 8.93
CA LYS A 576 -22.17 14.69 7.94
C LYS A 576 -20.92 15.46 7.49
N VAL A 577 -19.75 15.13 8.04
CA VAL A 577 -18.47 15.68 7.59
C VAL A 577 -17.92 14.83 6.44
N VAL A 578 -17.40 15.50 5.41
CA VAL A 578 -16.75 14.82 4.28
C VAL A 578 -15.37 14.33 4.69
N VAL A 579 -15.18 13.02 4.67
CA VAL A 579 -13.90 12.37 5.02
C VAL A 579 -13.16 11.80 3.81
N GLY A 580 -13.84 11.73 2.66
CA GLY A 580 -13.26 11.28 1.40
C GLY A 580 -14.07 11.76 0.21
N ILE A 581 -13.40 11.88 -0.94
CA ILE A 581 -13.99 12.30 -2.20
C ILE A 581 -13.46 11.38 -3.30
N VAL A 582 -14.36 10.92 -4.17
CA VAL A 582 -14.02 10.34 -5.47
C VAL A 582 -14.54 11.25 -6.58
N LEU A 583 -13.67 11.56 -7.53
CA LEU A 583 -13.98 12.29 -8.76
C LEU A 583 -13.98 11.30 -9.92
N TRP A 584 -15.03 11.31 -10.72
CA TRP A 584 -15.14 10.50 -11.93
C TRP A 584 -15.23 11.43 -13.13
N ASN A 585 -14.23 11.39 -14.01
CA ASN A 585 -14.11 12.29 -15.16
C ASN A 585 -14.21 13.78 -14.80
N VAL A 586 -13.70 14.15 -13.62
CA VAL A 586 -13.54 15.54 -13.18
C VAL A 586 -12.06 15.72 -12.86
N PHE A 587 -11.42 16.66 -13.54
CA PHE A 587 -10.00 16.94 -13.44
C PHE A 587 -9.76 18.42 -13.12
N ASN A 588 -8.59 18.75 -12.63
CA ASN A 588 -8.14 20.07 -12.17
C ASN A 588 -9.00 20.62 -11.02
N ARG A 589 -9.40 19.74 -10.10
CA ARG A 589 -10.32 20.04 -8.98
C ARG A 589 -9.88 19.38 -7.67
N MET A 590 -8.74 18.68 -7.62
CA MET A 590 -8.21 18.10 -6.40
C MET A 590 -7.88 19.14 -5.30
N PRO A 591 -7.39 20.35 -5.61
CA PRO A 591 -7.19 21.38 -4.57
C PRO A 591 -8.48 21.75 -3.82
N ILE A 592 -9.63 21.72 -4.51
CA ILE A 592 -10.96 21.95 -3.92
C ILE A 592 -11.32 20.78 -3.00
N ALA A 593 -11.12 19.54 -3.46
CA ALA A 593 -11.37 18.35 -2.66
C ALA A 593 -10.51 18.30 -1.38
N ARG A 594 -9.22 18.67 -1.48
CA ARG A 594 -8.33 18.84 -0.32
C ARG A 594 -8.89 19.85 0.67
N LYS A 595 -9.31 21.02 0.20
CA LYS A 595 -9.84 22.09 1.06
C LYS A 595 -11.07 21.63 1.83
N ILE A 596 -12.04 21.00 1.16
CA ILE A 596 -13.26 20.47 1.79
C ILE A 596 -12.92 19.50 2.93
N ILE A 597 -12.08 18.48 2.67
CA ILE A 597 -11.71 17.50 3.70
C ILE A 597 -10.87 18.14 4.81
N LYS A 598 -9.99 19.08 4.45
CA LYS A 598 -9.14 19.79 5.40
C LYS A 598 -9.97 20.64 6.34
N ASP A 599 -10.99 21.36 5.88
CA ASP A 599 -11.84 22.18 6.73
C ASP A 599 -12.65 21.33 7.70
N GLY A 600 -13.21 20.21 7.21
CA GLY A 600 -13.96 19.28 8.04
C GLY A 600 -15.28 19.87 8.55
N GLU A 601 -15.88 20.77 7.78
CA GLU A 601 -17.17 21.39 8.09
C GLU A 601 -18.35 20.44 7.78
N GLU A 602 -19.46 20.61 8.48
CA GLU A 602 -20.72 19.96 8.13
C GLU A 602 -21.34 20.66 6.91
N HIS A 603 -21.80 19.88 5.94
CA HIS A 603 -22.49 20.41 4.76
C HIS A 603 -23.98 20.03 4.82
N THR A 604 -24.86 21.03 4.80
CA THR A 604 -26.32 20.82 4.81
C THR A 604 -26.85 20.35 3.46
N ASP A 605 -26.23 20.79 2.36
CA ASP A 605 -26.58 20.40 0.99
C ASP A 605 -25.32 20.16 0.16
N LEU A 606 -25.05 18.88 -0.14
CA LEU A 606 -23.89 18.49 -0.94
C LEU A 606 -24.08 18.73 -2.45
N ASN A 607 -25.30 19.02 -2.92
CA ASN A 607 -25.51 19.44 -4.31
C ASN A 607 -24.91 20.83 -4.56
N GLU A 608 -25.00 21.73 -3.58
CA GLU A 608 -24.36 23.04 -3.66
C GLU A 608 -22.83 22.92 -3.66
N VAL A 609 -22.29 22.01 -2.84
CA VAL A 609 -20.84 21.71 -2.83
C VAL A 609 -20.39 21.12 -4.16
N ALA A 610 -21.21 20.28 -4.81
CA ALA A 610 -20.91 19.69 -6.11
C ALA A 610 -20.74 20.72 -7.23
N LYS A 611 -21.30 21.93 -7.11
CA LYS A 611 -21.09 23.02 -8.08
C LYS A 611 -19.62 23.45 -8.17
N LEU A 612 -18.86 23.33 -7.09
CA LEU A 612 -17.41 23.59 -7.08
C LEU A 612 -16.63 22.64 -8.01
N PHE A 613 -17.24 21.51 -8.39
CA PHE A 613 -16.69 20.50 -9.29
C PHE A 613 -17.28 20.58 -10.72
N ASN A 614 -17.98 21.67 -11.06
CA ASN A 614 -18.62 21.89 -12.36
C ASN A 614 -19.63 20.77 -12.73
N ILE A 615 -20.43 20.32 -11.76
CA ILE A 615 -21.44 19.26 -11.93
C ILE A 615 -22.82 19.79 -12.36
N HIS A 616 -22.94 21.06 -12.78
CA HIS A 616 -24.20 21.67 -13.25
C HIS A 616 -24.00 22.75 -14.33
N GLU A 617 -22.84 22.78 -15.00
CA GLU A 617 -22.66 23.66 -16.16
C GLU A 617 -23.20 22.95 -17.41
N ASP A 618 -24.25 23.52 -18.00
CA ASP A 618 -24.87 23.09 -19.27
C ASP A 618 -23.91 23.18 -20.47
#